data_AF-A0A962KG90-F1
#
_entry.id   AF-A0A962KG90-F1
#
_cell.length_a   1.000
_cell.length_b   1.000
_cell.length_c   1.000
_cell.angle_alpha   90.00
_cell.angle_beta   90.00
_cell.angle_gamma   90.00
#
_symmetry.space_group_name_H-M   'P 1'
#
loop_
_entity.id
_entity.type
_entity.pdbx_description
1 polymer ?
#
loop_
_entity_poly.entity_id
_entity_poly.type
_entity_poly.pdbx_seq_one_letter_code
_entity_poly.pdbx_strand_id
1 'polypeptide(L)'
;MRKSITRALAGALLAGAALLALSGASWSMCQGGGMNFDPGRMLDHMDERLDLSDDQRSQIEELLNATREKNRTDREQLATLREKLHALREDFDSDRARAIATQIGEITGNMVFEMSRTHAQVFALLDAEQRAEMDELMERRHRRGGKWRKD
;
A
#
# COMPACT_ATOMS: atom_id res chain seq x y z
N MET A 1 -23.97 66.97 -7.42
CA MET A 1 -24.18 66.85 -8.89
C MET A 1 -22.87 66.33 -9.48
N ARG A 2 -22.74 65.21 -10.21
CA ARG A 2 -23.65 64.32 -10.93
C ARG A 2 -23.20 62.86 -10.72
N LYS A 3 -24.18 61.96 -10.84
CA LYS A 3 -24.10 60.49 -10.79
C LYS A 3 -23.43 59.96 -12.07
N SER A 4 -22.75 58.81 -11.98
CA SER A 4 -23.05 57.63 -12.81
C SER A 4 -22.17 56.41 -12.50
N ILE A 5 -22.86 55.37 -12.04
CA ILE A 5 -22.50 53.94 -12.00
C ILE A 5 -22.26 53.43 -13.42
N THR A 6 -21.27 52.53 -13.65
CA THR A 6 -21.49 51.22 -14.32
C THR A 6 -20.22 50.35 -14.45
N ARG A 7 -20.35 49.13 -13.91
CA ARG A 7 -19.99 47.80 -14.48
C ARG A 7 -18.54 47.29 -14.49
N ALA A 8 -18.39 46.28 -13.63
CA ALA A 8 -17.50 45.13 -13.67
C ALA A 8 -16.96 44.74 -15.06
N LEU A 9 -15.64 44.48 -15.07
CA LEU A 9 -15.02 43.50 -15.93
C LEU A 9 -14.21 42.55 -15.04
N ALA A 10 -14.77 41.38 -14.81
CA ALA A 10 -14.05 40.20 -14.37
C ALA A 10 -13.07 39.83 -15.50
N GLY A 11 -11.78 39.80 -15.19
CA GLY A 11 -10.71 39.42 -16.12
C GLY A 11 -9.70 38.56 -15.37
N ALA A 12 -9.71 37.28 -15.70
CA ALA A 12 -8.89 36.20 -15.16
C ALA A 12 -7.44 36.60 -14.84
N LEU A 13 -7.01 36.37 -13.60
CA LEU A 13 -5.61 36.32 -13.22
C LEU A 13 -5.32 34.99 -12.52
N LEU A 14 -4.89 34.03 -13.34
CA LEU A 14 -3.84 33.05 -13.06
C LEU A 14 -4.07 32.12 -11.87
N ALA A 15 -4.92 31.11 -12.09
CA ALA A 15 -4.75 29.81 -11.49
C ALA A 15 -3.42 29.20 -11.98
N GLY A 16 -2.39 29.16 -11.12
CA GLY A 16 -1.08 28.67 -11.54
C GLY A 16 -0.04 28.61 -10.42
N ALA A 17 -0.31 27.86 -9.35
CA ALA A 17 0.72 27.36 -8.43
C ALA A 17 0.13 26.34 -7.44
N ALA A 18 -0.07 25.09 -7.85
CA ALA A 18 -0.50 24.04 -6.91
C ALA A 18 -0.01 22.62 -7.27
N LEU A 19 1.16 22.46 -7.93
CA LEU A 19 1.64 21.14 -8.37
C LEU A 19 3.13 20.84 -8.07
N LEU A 20 3.64 21.22 -6.91
CA LEU A 20 5.02 20.87 -6.51
C LEU A 20 5.14 20.37 -5.06
N ALA A 21 4.26 19.46 -4.64
CA ALA A 21 4.38 18.80 -3.32
C ALA A 21 4.41 17.25 -3.38
N LEU A 22 4.50 16.64 -4.57
CA LEU A 22 4.48 15.18 -4.72
C LEU A 22 5.86 14.53 -4.91
N SER A 23 6.96 15.29 -4.99
CA SER A 23 8.28 14.75 -5.32
C SER A 23 9.01 14.02 -4.18
N GLY A 24 8.63 14.23 -2.92
CA GLY A 24 9.27 13.57 -1.77
C GLY A 24 8.79 12.13 -1.52
N ALA A 25 7.54 11.83 -1.88
CA ALA A 25 6.91 10.53 -1.58
C ALA A 25 7.30 9.42 -2.58
N SER A 26 7.70 9.78 -3.80
CA SER A 26 8.05 8.80 -4.84
C SER A 26 9.34 8.02 -4.54
N TRP A 27 10.30 8.63 -3.85
CA TRP A 27 11.58 7.98 -3.52
C TRP A 27 11.42 6.87 -2.48
N SER A 28 10.47 7.03 -1.54
CA SER A 28 10.18 6.03 -0.51
C SER A 28 9.51 4.76 -1.07
N MET A 29 8.72 4.86 -2.15
CA MET A 29 8.08 3.69 -2.76
C MET A 29 9.02 2.86 -3.64
N CYS A 30 10.10 3.45 -4.15
CA CYS A 30 11.11 2.74 -4.95
C CYS A 30 12.22 2.10 -4.10
N GLN A 31 12.36 2.48 -2.82
CA GLN A 31 13.44 2.01 -1.97
C GLN A 31 13.05 0.71 -1.25
N GLY A 32 13.21 -0.43 -1.95
CA GLY A 32 13.71 -1.69 -1.37
C GLY A 32 12.91 -2.42 -0.29
N GLY A 33 11.76 -1.92 0.17
CA GLY A 33 10.88 -2.66 1.08
C GLY A 33 10.03 -3.65 0.30
N GLY A 34 10.57 -4.85 0.02
CA GLY A 34 9.77 -5.91 -0.58
C GLY A 34 8.53 -6.20 0.28
N MET A 35 7.39 -6.51 -0.36
CA MET A 35 6.22 -7.14 0.29
C MET A 35 6.54 -8.59 0.65
N ASN A 36 7.67 -8.81 1.33
CA ASN A 36 8.07 -10.12 1.79
C ASN A 36 7.37 -10.35 3.12
N PHE A 37 6.18 -10.91 2.99
CA PHE A 37 5.33 -11.29 4.10
C PHE A 37 5.71 -12.71 4.54
N ASP A 38 6.03 -12.88 5.82
CA ASP A 38 6.26 -14.20 6.43
C ASP A 38 4.99 -14.66 7.17
N PRO A 39 4.29 -15.71 6.71
CA PRO A 39 3.10 -16.26 7.34
C PRO A 39 3.27 -16.59 8.80
N GLY A 40 4.37 -17.27 9.17
CA GLY A 40 4.62 -17.70 10.54
C GLY A 40 4.71 -16.52 11.50
N ARG A 41 5.56 -15.53 11.18
CA ARG A 41 5.66 -14.30 11.99
C ARG A 41 4.34 -13.54 12.11
N MET A 42 3.51 -13.51 11.07
CA MET A 42 2.22 -12.83 11.18
C MET A 42 1.25 -13.61 12.06
N LEU A 43 1.20 -14.93 11.89
CA LEU A 43 0.37 -15.80 12.70
C LEU A 43 0.74 -15.67 14.16
N ASP A 44 2.04 -15.77 14.49
CA ASP A 44 2.54 -15.62 15.86
C ASP A 44 2.16 -14.26 16.46
N HIS A 45 2.37 -13.16 15.73
CA HIS A 45 1.98 -11.83 16.22
C HIS A 45 0.45 -11.69 16.39
N MET A 46 -0.34 -12.37 15.57
CA MET A 46 -1.80 -12.33 15.67
C MET A 46 -2.27 -13.16 16.86
N ASP A 47 -1.69 -14.34 17.06
CA ASP A 47 -1.95 -15.24 18.17
C ASP A 47 -1.61 -14.60 19.52
N GLU A 48 -0.44 -13.97 19.63
CA GLU A 48 0.00 -13.21 20.81
C GLU A 48 -0.97 -12.09 21.23
N ARG A 49 -1.84 -11.65 20.31
CA ARG A 49 -2.79 -10.56 20.55
C ARG A 49 -4.20 -11.08 20.77
N LEU A 50 -4.65 -11.99 19.92
CA LEU A 50 -6.05 -12.37 19.83
C LEU A 50 -6.36 -13.69 20.54
N ASP A 51 -5.34 -14.37 21.09
CA ASP A 51 -5.48 -15.67 21.77
C ASP A 51 -6.28 -16.65 20.90
N LEU A 52 -5.71 -17.01 19.74
CA LEU A 52 -6.43 -17.81 18.75
C LEU A 52 -6.59 -19.23 19.28
N SER A 53 -7.76 -19.83 19.04
CA SER A 53 -7.90 -21.26 19.28
C SER A 53 -7.02 -22.07 18.34
N ASP A 54 -6.68 -23.31 18.71
CA ASP A 54 -5.90 -24.22 17.88
C ASP A 54 -6.50 -24.38 16.47
N ASP A 55 -7.84 -24.47 16.40
CA ASP A 55 -8.58 -24.57 15.13
C ASP A 55 -8.46 -23.29 14.29
N GLN A 56 -8.58 -22.12 14.92
CA GLN A 56 -8.40 -20.83 14.24
C GLN A 56 -6.97 -20.69 13.72
N ARG A 57 -5.97 -20.97 14.57
CA ARG A 57 -4.55 -20.91 14.23
C ARG A 57 -4.23 -21.76 13.00
N SER A 58 -4.71 -23.02 12.98
CA SER A 58 -4.51 -23.95 11.87
C SER A 58 -5.13 -23.45 10.56
N GLN A 59 -6.39 -23.02 10.59
CA GLN A 59 -7.08 -22.51 9.39
C GLN A 59 -6.44 -21.23 8.84
N ILE A 60 -6.00 -20.35 9.73
CA ILE A 60 -5.32 -19.11 9.36
C ILE A 60 -3.96 -19.44 8.76
N GLU A 61 -3.19 -20.35 9.36
CA GLU A 61 -1.91 -20.78 8.81
C GLU A 61 -2.05 -21.28 7.36
N GLU A 62 -3.05 -22.12 7.10
CA GLU A 62 -3.35 -22.62 5.76
C GLU A 62 -3.66 -21.47 4.78
N LEU A 63 -4.52 -20.52 5.16
CA LEU A 63 -4.85 -19.36 4.33
C LEU A 63 -3.62 -18.51 4.00
N LEU A 64 -2.74 -18.28 4.98
CA LEU A 64 -1.54 -17.47 4.81
C LEU A 64 -0.50 -18.17 3.94
N ASN A 65 -0.32 -19.48 4.12
CA ASN A 65 0.58 -20.29 3.30
C ASN A 65 0.08 -20.40 1.86
N ALA A 66 -1.23 -20.61 1.65
CA ALA A 66 -1.83 -20.62 0.33
C ALA A 66 -1.63 -19.26 -0.38
N THR A 67 -1.82 -18.15 0.34
CA THR A 67 -1.58 -16.80 -0.19
C THR A 67 -0.10 -16.56 -0.51
N ARG A 68 0.81 -17.07 0.34
CA ARG A 68 2.25 -17.01 0.09
C ARG A 68 2.60 -17.75 -1.19
N GLU A 69 2.14 -18.98 -1.36
CA GLU A 69 2.47 -19.77 -2.55
C GLU A 69 1.85 -19.17 -3.81
N LYS A 70 0.58 -18.75 -3.74
CA LYS A 70 -0.10 -18.09 -4.87
C LYS A 70 0.66 -16.86 -5.38
N ASN A 71 1.20 -16.05 -4.47
CA ASN A 71 1.94 -14.84 -4.82
C ASN A 71 3.45 -15.10 -5.02
N ARG A 72 3.93 -16.35 -5.06
CA ARG A 72 5.38 -16.65 -5.18
C ARG A 72 5.94 -16.15 -6.50
N THR A 73 5.30 -16.50 -7.62
CA THR A 73 5.72 -16.05 -8.95
C THR A 73 5.67 -14.53 -9.08
N ASP A 74 4.64 -13.88 -8.55
CA ASP A 74 4.53 -12.42 -8.54
C ASP A 74 5.71 -11.76 -7.79
N ARG A 75 6.14 -12.33 -6.66
CA ARG A 75 7.31 -11.83 -5.90
C ARG A 75 8.61 -11.98 -6.69
N GLU A 76 8.82 -13.12 -7.34
CA GLU A 76 9.99 -13.39 -8.18
C GLU A 76 10.06 -12.42 -9.37
N GLN A 77 8.92 -12.20 -10.04
CA GLN A 77 8.80 -11.23 -11.13
C GLN A 77 9.05 -9.80 -10.65
N LEU A 78 8.50 -9.43 -9.50
CA LEU A 78 8.67 -8.11 -8.91
C LEU A 78 10.14 -7.83 -8.52
N ALA A 79 10.85 -8.83 -8.00
CA ALA A 79 12.28 -8.73 -7.73
C ALA A 79 13.07 -8.48 -9.02
N THR A 80 12.80 -9.28 -10.06
CA THR A 80 13.43 -9.14 -11.38
C THR A 80 13.17 -7.77 -12.01
N LEU A 81 11.94 -7.24 -11.91
CA LEU A 81 11.58 -5.93 -12.46
C LEU A 81 12.27 -4.79 -11.72
N ARG A 82 12.42 -4.89 -10.39
CA ARG A 82 13.17 -3.91 -9.59
C ARG A 82 14.66 -3.90 -9.96
N GLU A 83 15.26 -5.07 -10.17
CA GLU A 83 16.64 -5.17 -10.65
C GLU A 83 16.82 -4.53 -12.04
N LYS A 84 15.89 -4.81 -12.97
CA LYS A 84 15.88 -4.17 -14.29
C LYS A 84 15.77 -2.65 -14.20
N LEU A 85 14.90 -2.15 -13.32
CA LEU A 85 14.76 -0.70 -13.11
C LEU A 85 16.03 -0.10 -12.50
N HIS A 86 16.65 -0.80 -11.53
CA HIS A 86 17.91 -0.39 -10.92
C HIS A 86 19.06 -0.32 -11.93
N ALA A 87 19.11 -1.25 -12.90
CA ALA A 87 20.13 -1.28 -13.94
C ALA A 87 20.04 -0.09 -14.92
N LEU A 88 18.88 0.58 -15.05
CA LEU A 88 18.72 1.79 -15.88
C LEU A 88 19.29 3.06 -15.22
N ARG A 89 19.96 2.96 -14.07
CA ARG A 89 20.48 4.12 -13.33
C ARG A 89 21.55 4.88 -14.11
N GLU A 90 22.47 4.17 -14.78
CA GLU A 90 23.61 4.77 -15.45
C GLU A 90 23.27 5.28 -16.86
N ASP A 91 22.32 4.62 -17.53
CA ASP A 91 21.80 4.98 -18.85
C ASP A 91 20.27 4.91 -18.83
N PHE A 92 19.64 6.03 -18.50
CA PHE A 92 18.21 6.09 -18.26
C PHE A 92 17.41 6.15 -19.57
N ASP A 93 16.77 5.02 -19.90
CA ASP A 93 15.74 4.94 -20.93
C ASP A 93 14.35 5.17 -20.30
N SER A 94 13.74 6.32 -20.63
CA SER A 94 12.46 6.73 -20.06
C SER A 94 11.28 5.84 -20.46
N ASP A 95 11.29 5.29 -21.67
CA ASP A 95 10.19 4.45 -22.17
C ASP A 95 10.29 3.06 -21.56
N ARG A 96 11.51 2.52 -21.48
CA ARG A 96 11.77 1.26 -20.79
C ARG A 96 11.49 1.34 -19.30
N ALA A 97 11.89 2.43 -18.64
CA ALA A 97 11.58 2.67 -17.23
C ALA A 97 10.07 2.73 -16.99
N ARG A 98 9.32 3.43 -17.86
CA ARG A 98 7.85 3.51 -17.77
C ARG A 98 7.20 2.13 -17.95
N ALA A 99 7.64 1.34 -18.92
CA ALA A 99 7.11 -0.01 -19.14
C ALA A 99 7.33 -0.94 -17.94
N ILE A 100 8.53 -0.90 -17.33
CA ILE A 100 8.84 -1.67 -16.11
C ILE A 100 7.96 -1.19 -14.94
N ALA A 101 7.80 0.12 -14.76
CA ALA A 101 6.97 0.68 -13.71
C ALA A 101 5.50 0.26 -13.83
N THR A 102 4.95 0.23 -15.04
CA THR A 102 3.58 -0.26 -15.30
C THR A 102 3.42 -1.73 -14.85
N GLN A 103 4.36 -2.61 -15.23
CA GLN A 103 4.32 -4.02 -14.83
C GLN A 103 4.41 -4.20 -13.31
N ILE A 104 5.29 -3.42 -12.66
CA ILE A 104 5.37 -3.38 -11.19
C ILE A 104 4.01 -3.00 -10.58
N GLY A 105 3.33 -2.00 -11.14
CA GLY A 105 2.01 -1.54 -10.68
C GLY A 105 0.94 -2.62 -10.80
N GLU A 106 0.87 -3.32 -11.93
CA GLU A 106 -0.07 -4.42 -12.17
C GLU A 106 0.12 -5.57 -11.18
N ILE A 107 1.37 -6.05 -11.04
CA ILE A 107 1.70 -7.14 -10.10
C ILE A 107 1.37 -6.73 -8.66
N THR A 108 1.78 -5.52 -8.25
CA THR A 108 1.53 -5.03 -6.89
C THR A 108 0.03 -4.90 -6.63
N GLY A 109 -0.75 -4.45 -7.61
CA GLY A 109 -2.21 -4.36 -7.52
C GLY A 109 -2.86 -5.72 -7.24
N ASN A 110 -2.45 -6.75 -7.98
CA ASN A 110 -2.92 -8.12 -7.78
C ASN A 110 -2.55 -8.65 -6.39
N MET A 111 -1.29 -8.47 -5.98
CA MET A 111 -0.83 -8.90 -4.66
C MET A 111 -1.59 -8.24 -3.51
N VAL A 112 -1.90 -6.95 -3.62
CA VAL A 112 -2.70 -6.21 -2.64
C VAL A 112 -4.14 -6.71 -2.59
N PHE A 113 -4.74 -7.00 -3.74
CA PHE A 113 -6.08 -7.58 -3.80
C PHE A 113 -6.13 -8.95 -3.10
N GLU A 114 -5.18 -9.84 -3.40
CA GLU A 114 -5.11 -11.16 -2.78
C GLU A 114 -4.88 -11.07 -1.27
N MET A 115 -3.98 -10.21 -0.82
CA MET A 115 -3.78 -10.00 0.62
C MET A 115 -5.03 -9.46 1.31
N SER A 116 -5.76 -8.54 0.67
CA SER A 116 -7.02 -8.01 1.19
C SER A 116 -8.09 -9.08 1.31
N ARG A 117 -8.17 -9.98 0.32
CA ARG A 117 -9.05 -11.15 0.37
C ARG A 117 -8.67 -12.08 1.53
N THR A 118 -7.39 -12.38 1.71
CA THR A 118 -6.90 -13.22 2.81
C THR A 118 -7.22 -12.60 4.17
N HIS A 119 -7.01 -11.28 4.33
CA HIS A 119 -7.41 -10.57 5.55
C HIS A 119 -8.90 -10.69 5.84
N ALA A 120 -9.76 -10.55 4.83
CA ALA A 120 -11.21 -10.73 5.00
C ALA A 120 -11.58 -12.16 5.43
N GLN A 121 -10.91 -13.17 4.87
CA GLN A 121 -11.10 -14.57 5.25
C GLN A 121 -10.63 -14.83 6.68
N VAL A 122 -9.45 -14.34 7.07
CA VAL A 122 -8.96 -14.43 8.45
C VAL A 122 -9.91 -13.74 9.41
N PHE A 123 -10.35 -12.52 9.11
CA PHE A 123 -11.32 -11.81 9.93
C PHE A 123 -12.61 -12.62 10.11
N ALA A 124 -13.08 -13.32 9.07
CA ALA A 124 -14.25 -14.18 9.13
C ALA A 124 -14.12 -15.37 10.11
N LEU A 125 -12.89 -15.81 10.45
CA LEU A 125 -12.63 -16.90 11.40
C LEU A 125 -12.61 -16.45 12.87
N LEU A 126 -12.51 -15.15 13.11
CA LEU A 126 -12.47 -14.56 14.45
C LEU A 126 -13.86 -14.48 15.08
N ASP A 127 -13.95 -14.62 16.40
CA ASP A 127 -15.16 -14.33 17.14
C ASP A 127 -15.38 -12.81 17.31
N ALA A 128 -16.45 -12.41 18.02
CA ALA A 128 -16.79 -11.00 18.17
C ALA A 128 -15.76 -10.20 18.98
N GLU A 129 -15.15 -10.83 19.99
CA GLU A 129 -14.20 -10.19 20.90
C GLU A 129 -12.85 -9.99 20.20
N GLN A 130 -12.37 -11.04 19.52
CA GLN A 130 -11.16 -11.02 18.71
C GLN A 130 -11.26 -10.01 17.54
N ARG A 131 -12.43 -9.87 16.91
CA ARG A 131 -12.65 -8.84 15.86
C ARG A 131 -12.51 -7.43 16.41
N ALA A 132 -13.12 -7.16 17.56
CA ALA A 132 -13.04 -5.85 18.19
C ALA A 132 -11.58 -5.49 18.55
N GLU A 133 -10.83 -6.46 19.09
CA GLU A 133 -9.41 -6.27 19.35
C GLU A 133 -8.61 -6.04 18.06
N MET A 134 -8.84 -6.85 17.03
CA MET A 134 -8.19 -6.69 15.72
C MET A 134 -8.42 -5.28 15.15
N ASP A 135 -9.64 -4.76 15.19
CA ASP A 135 -9.96 -3.42 14.72
C ASP A 135 -9.19 -2.34 15.51
N GLU A 136 -9.09 -2.48 16.84
CA GLU A 136 -8.31 -1.57 17.66
C GLU A 136 -6.80 -1.60 17.31
N LEU A 137 -6.25 -2.80 17.06
CA LEU A 137 -4.87 -2.98 16.59
C LEU A 137 -4.65 -2.24 15.26
N MET A 138 -5.59 -2.39 14.32
CA MET A 138 -5.53 -1.74 13.00
C MET A 138 -5.59 -0.22 13.13
N GLU A 139 -6.52 0.31 13.91
CA GLU A 139 -6.61 1.75 14.14
C GLU A 139 -5.35 2.32 14.79
N ARG A 140 -4.78 1.63 15.78
CA ARG A 140 -3.55 2.05 16.45
C ARG A 140 -2.38 2.09 15.46
N ARG A 141 -2.31 1.12 14.54
CA ARG A 141 -1.32 1.12 13.45
C ARG A 141 -1.55 2.30 12.51
N HIS A 142 -2.80 2.59 12.14
CA HIS A 142 -3.14 3.73 11.29
C HIS A 142 -2.73 5.07 11.92
N ARG A 143 -3.02 5.26 13.22
CA ARG A 143 -2.61 6.46 13.99
C ARG A 143 -1.08 6.61 14.03
N ARG A 144 -0.34 5.51 14.22
CA ARG A 144 1.13 5.52 14.23
C ARG A 144 1.72 5.82 12.85
N GLY A 145 1.17 5.24 11.78
CA GLY A 145 1.58 5.52 10.40
C GLY A 145 1.28 6.96 9.97
N GLY A 146 0.22 7.57 10.49
CA GLY A 146 -0.10 8.99 10.27
C GLY A 146 0.85 9.96 10.99
N LYS A 147 1.50 9.54 12.08
CA LYS A 147 2.44 10.38 12.83
C LYS A 147 3.73 10.67 12.06
N TRP A 148 4.26 9.69 11.33
CA TRP A 148 5.42 9.86 10.45
C TRP A 148 5.14 10.67 9.17
N ARG A 149 3.88 11.09 8.93
CA ARG A 149 3.46 11.89 7.76
C ARG A 149 3.25 13.38 8.09
N LYS A 150 3.50 13.79 9.33
CA LYS A 150 3.25 15.16 9.82
C LYS A 150 4.50 15.93 10.24
N ASP A 151 5.67 15.32 10.15
CA ASP A 151 6.97 15.95 10.41
C ASP A 151 7.76 16.06 9.09
#